data_AF-A0AAV8PK19-F1
#
_entry.id   AF-A0AAV8PK19-F1
#
_cell.length_a   1.000
_cell.length_b   1.000
_cell.length_c   1.000
_cell.angle_alpha   90.00
_cell.angle_beta   90.00
_cell.angle_gamma   90.00
#
_symmetry.space_group_name_H-M   'P 1'
#
loop_
_entity.id
_entity.type
_entity.pdbx_description
1 polymer ?
#
loop_
_entity_poly.entity_id
_entity_poly.type
_entity_poly.pdbx_seq_one_letter_code
_entity_poly.pdbx_strand_id
1 'polypeptide(L)'
;MAGRGGVRHRRWDGVVPPECRPNPSILRFSARCHWEEAHEPLHCDIDTAKICGVGPGMAFANALLPRLSDEAVLGLVPCAIGGTAIKEWERGSRLYDEMVRRARNAAELGGGGEIKAVLWYQGESDTTSHATAEAYAANIEKLIRDVRIDLSLPSLPFIQASLLPILTSLLFLSAMFVFRFHAATPCLGIGLSFVPYVVAIASGDTHYLEKIREAQLGISMPNVLNVDAMGLPLNEDNLHLTTEAQVLLGNMLAEAYAKHFSTIDGL
;
A
#
# COMPACT_ATOMS: atom_id res chain seq x y z
N MET A 1 -4.96 -3.81 3.14
CA MET A 1 -4.94 -5.23 3.57
C MET A 1 -3.62 -5.86 3.26
N ALA A 2 -3.26 -6.78 4.15
CA ALA A 2 -2.69 -8.11 3.99
C ALA A 2 -2.36 -8.68 2.59
N GLY A 3 -2.98 -8.19 1.52
CA GLY A 3 -3.19 -9.00 0.32
C GLY A 3 -4.07 -10.20 0.66
N ARG A 4 -5.03 -10.54 -0.19
CA ARG A 4 -5.83 -11.75 -0.01
C ARG A 4 -6.18 -12.45 -1.32
N GLY A 5 -5.45 -12.14 -2.39
CA GLY A 5 -5.45 -12.99 -3.56
C GLY A 5 -5.07 -14.43 -3.18
N GLY A 6 -5.91 -15.39 -3.57
CA GLY A 6 -5.69 -16.80 -3.32
C GLY A 6 -6.01 -17.29 -1.89
N VAL A 7 -6.53 -16.43 -1.01
CA VAL A 7 -6.90 -16.84 0.35
C VAL A 7 -8.31 -17.42 0.37
N ARG A 8 -8.42 -18.73 0.52
CA ARG A 8 -9.69 -19.50 0.58
C ARG A 8 -9.72 -20.35 1.85
N HIS A 9 -10.87 -20.43 2.53
CA HIS A 9 -11.05 -21.22 3.77
C HIS A 9 -9.93 -21.07 4.83
N ARG A 10 -9.44 -19.84 5.06
CA ARG A 10 -8.30 -19.52 5.95
C ARG A 10 -6.95 -20.15 5.54
N ARG A 11 -6.72 -20.38 4.25
CA ARG A 11 -5.44 -20.81 3.69
C ARG A 11 -5.14 -20.05 2.40
N TRP A 12 -3.89 -19.63 2.20
CA TRP A 12 -3.42 -19.17 0.89
C TRP A 12 -3.11 -20.37 -0.01
N ASP A 13 -3.51 -20.30 -1.27
CA ASP A 13 -3.25 -21.33 -2.29
C ASP A 13 -1.75 -21.46 -2.67
N GLY A 14 -0.96 -20.40 -2.44
CA GLY A 14 0.45 -20.34 -2.81
C GLY A 14 0.69 -19.95 -4.27
N VAL A 15 -0.34 -19.49 -4.99
CA VAL A 15 -0.23 -19.12 -6.41
C VAL A 15 0.24 -17.68 -6.52
N VAL A 16 1.43 -17.49 -7.10
CA VAL A 16 2.03 -16.18 -7.41
C VAL A 16 1.98 -15.95 -8.92
N PRO A 17 1.23 -14.95 -9.41
CA PRO A 17 1.19 -14.58 -10.83
C PRO A 17 2.56 -14.18 -11.40
N PRO A 18 2.76 -14.26 -12.73
CA PRO A 18 3.96 -13.75 -13.40
C PRO A 18 4.32 -12.30 -13.02
N GLU A 19 3.30 -11.44 -12.87
CA GLU A 19 3.40 -10.03 -12.54
C GLU A 19 3.81 -9.80 -11.07
N CYS A 20 3.53 -10.78 -10.19
CA CYS A 20 3.91 -10.73 -8.78
C CYS A 20 5.21 -11.49 -8.47
N ARG A 21 6.01 -11.84 -9.49
CA ARG A 21 7.24 -12.61 -9.28
C ARG A 21 8.29 -11.83 -8.49
N PRO A 22 9.10 -12.54 -7.66
CA PRO A 22 10.29 -11.98 -7.04
C PRO A 22 11.31 -11.50 -8.06
N ASN A 23 12.14 -10.55 -7.65
CA ASN A 23 13.19 -9.94 -8.45
C ASN A 23 14.27 -9.43 -7.47
N PRO A 24 15.58 -9.64 -7.70
CA PRO A 24 16.63 -9.08 -6.84
C PRO A 24 16.57 -7.54 -6.73
N SER A 25 16.01 -6.87 -7.73
CA SER A 25 15.71 -5.45 -7.74
C SER A 25 14.36 -5.07 -7.08
N ILE A 26 13.72 -5.98 -6.34
CA ILE A 26 12.54 -5.68 -5.51
C ILE A 26 12.78 -6.28 -4.12
N LEU A 27 12.92 -5.41 -3.13
CA LEU A 27 13.25 -5.77 -1.74
C LEU A 27 12.05 -5.56 -0.82
N ARG A 28 12.08 -6.12 0.38
CA ARG A 28 11.05 -5.99 1.42
C ARG A 28 11.71 -5.71 2.77
N PHE A 29 11.11 -4.82 3.54
CA PHE A 29 11.53 -4.48 4.89
C PHE A 29 10.76 -5.33 5.88
N SER A 30 11.40 -6.36 6.40
CA SER A 30 10.78 -7.31 7.35
C SER A 30 10.32 -6.66 8.65
N ALA A 31 9.54 -7.40 9.45
CA ALA A 31 9.20 -7.04 10.83
C ALA A 31 10.45 -6.77 11.68
N ARG A 32 11.56 -7.47 11.37
CA ARG A 32 12.88 -7.35 12.01
C ARG A 32 13.66 -6.11 11.58
N CYS A 33 13.08 -5.23 10.76
CA CYS A 33 13.73 -4.04 10.21
C CYS A 33 14.97 -4.36 9.34
N HIS A 34 14.97 -5.51 8.67
CA HIS A 34 15.99 -5.88 7.67
C HIS A 34 15.40 -5.86 6.27
N TRP A 35 16.21 -5.43 5.29
CA TRP A 35 15.95 -5.60 3.85
C TRP A 35 16.24 -7.05 3.41
N GLU A 36 15.30 -7.64 2.67
CA GLU A 36 15.35 -8.99 2.09
C GLU A 36 14.70 -9.00 0.70
N GLU A 37 14.85 -10.04 -0.13
CA GLU A 37 14.15 -10.13 -1.44
C GLU A 37 12.62 -10.19 -1.24
N ALA A 38 11.88 -9.54 -2.13
CA ALA A 38 10.43 -9.44 -2.00
C ALA A 38 9.68 -10.67 -2.55
N HIS A 39 8.92 -11.32 -1.68
CA HIS A 39 8.03 -12.43 -2.01
C HIS A 39 6.64 -12.19 -1.43
N GLU A 40 5.58 -12.57 -2.16
CA GLU A 40 4.23 -12.64 -1.56
C GLU A 40 4.12 -13.85 -0.61
N PRO A 41 3.38 -13.74 0.51
CA PRO A 41 2.61 -12.59 0.96
C PRO A 41 3.51 -11.56 1.66
N LEU A 42 3.57 -10.33 1.15
CA LEU A 42 4.47 -9.27 1.62
C LEU A 42 4.26 -8.86 3.10
N HIS A 43 3.16 -9.30 3.69
CA HIS A 43 2.65 -8.87 4.99
C HIS A 43 2.72 -9.96 6.06
N CYS A 44 3.25 -11.15 5.73
CA CYS A 44 3.14 -12.37 6.54
C CYS A 44 3.73 -12.27 7.97
N ASP A 45 4.72 -11.40 8.18
CA ASP A 45 5.31 -11.09 9.48
C ASP A 45 4.79 -9.77 10.10
N ILE A 46 3.85 -9.08 9.43
CA ILE A 46 3.28 -7.80 9.87
C ILE A 46 1.81 -7.97 10.30
N ASP A 47 0.91 -8.39 9.40
CA ASP A 47 -0.51 -8.66 9.73
C ASP A 47 -0.68 -10.08 10.30
N THR A 48 0.15 -10.41 11.28
CA THR A 48 0.31 -11.76 11.88
C THR A 48 -0.97 -12.34 12.50
N ALA A 49 -1.98 -11.51 12.74
CA ALA A 49 -3.31 -11.94 13.19
C ALA A 49 -4.19 -12.49 12.06
N LYS A 50 -3.77 -12.34 10.79
CA LYS A 50 -4.54 -12.70 9.59
C LYS A 50 -3.73 -13.61 8.66
N ILE A 51 -4.45 -14.46 7.92
CA ILE A 51 -3.87 -15.12 6.75
C ILE A 51 -3.79 -14.09 5.63
N CYS A 52 -2.55 -13.86 5.18
CA CYS A 52 -2.19 -13.01 4.06
C CYS A 52 -2.10 -13.84 2.77
N GLY A 53 -2.29 -13.20 1.63
CA GLY A 53 -2.07 -13.75 0.29
C GLY A 53 -1.54 -12.67 -0.63
N VAL A 54 -1.74 -12.80 -1.94
CA VAL A 54 -1.23 -11.82 -2.91
C VAL A 54 -1.84 -10.43 -2.67
N GLY A 55 -0.98 -9.42 -2.55
CA GLY A 55 -1.30 -8.00 -2.58
C GLY A 55 -1.04 -7.40 -3.97
N PRO A 56 -1.06 -6.06 -4.14
CA PRO A 56 -0.59 -5.45 -5.38
C PRO A 56 0.93 -5.28 -5.39
N GLY A 57 1.60 -5.46 -4.24
CA GLY A 57 2.87 -4.80 -3.97
C GLY A 57 3.92 -5.23 -4.99
N MET A 58 3.94 -6.51 -5.31
CA MET A 58 4.79 -7.09 -6.35
C MET A 58 4.34 -6.72 -7.78
N ALA A 59 3.04 -6.60 -8.07
CA ALA A 59 2.56 -6.19 -9.39
C ALA A 59 2.86 -4.70 -9.66
N PHE A 60 2.56 -3.82 -8.71
CA PHE A 60 2.95 -2.42 -8.72
C PHE A 60 4.47 -2.26 -8.89
N ALA A 61 5.25 -3.04 -8.13
CA ALA A 61 6.70 -3.08 -8.23
C ALA A 61 7.19 -3.45 -9.63
N ASN A 62 6.79 -4.62 -10.14
CA ASN A 62 7.22 -5.11 -11.46
C ASN A 62 6.66 -4.26 -12.63
N ALA A 63 5.53 -3.59 -12.46
CA ALA A 63 4.97 -2.68 -13.48
C ALA A 63 5.67 -1.31 -13.51
N LEU A 64 6.19 -0.86 -12.35
CA LEU A 64 6.94 0.39 -12.24
C LEU A 64 8.42 0.20 -12.58
N LEU A 65 9.06 -0.91 -12.17
CA LEU A 65 10.50 -1.15 -12.28
C LEU A 65 11.09 -0.95 -13.70
N PRO A 66 10.44 -1.36 -14.81
CA PRO A 66 10.93 -1.11 -16.17
C PRO A 66 10.78 0.34 -16.66
N ARG A 67 10.14 1.21 -15.87
CA ARG A 67 9.99 2.65 -16.13
C ARG A 67 11.04 3.47 -15.38
N LEU A 68 12.07 2.82 -14.85
CA LEU A 68 13.16 3.39 -14.06
C LEU A 68 14.47 3.14 -14.82
N SER A 69 15.52 3.94 -14.59
CA SER A 69 16.83 3.65 -15.19
C SER A 69 17.40 2.31 -14.71
N ASP A 70 18.18 1.63 -15.56
CA ASP A 70 18.51 0.19 -15.47
C ASP A 70 19.12 -0.30 -14.16
N GLU A 71 19.75 0.59 -13.40
CA GLU A 71 20.27 0.31 -12.05
C GLU A 71 19.14 0.01 -11.04
N ALA A 72 17.85 0.23 -11.36
CA ALA A 72 16.78 0.30 -10.37
C ALA A 72 16.64 -0.90 -9.42
N VAL A 73 16.30 -0.58 -8.17
CA VAL A 73 15.80 -1.44 -7.09
C VAL A 73 14.42 -0.91 -6.65
N LEU A 74 13.72 -1.60 -5.76
CA LEU A 74 12.37 -1.22 -5.30
C LEU A 74 12.11 -1.79 -3.90
N GLY A 75 12.37 -1.01 -2.84
CA GLY A 75 12.24 -1.46 -1.44
C GLY A 75 10.84 -1.29 -0.84
N LEU A 76 10.20 -2.37 -0.39
CA LEU A 76 8.83 -2.40 0.13
C LEU A 76 8.76 -2.31 1.68
N VAL A 77 8.10 -1.33 2.30
CA VAL A 77 7.83 -1.27 3.77
C VAL A 77 6.39 -1.63 4.12
N PRO A 78 6.09 -2.91 4.37
CA PRO A 78 4.76 -3.34 4.80
C PRO A 78 4.48 -2.90 6.25
N CYS A 79 3.40 -2.16 6.52
CA CYS A 79 2.93 -1.76 7.87
C CYS A 79 1.51 -2.30 8.18
N ALA A 80 1.12 -3.40 7.54
CA ALA A 80 -0.23 -3.96 7.49
C ALA A 80 -0.84 -4.38 8.83
N ILE A 81 -2.08 -3.97 9.16
CA ILE A 81 -2.84 -4.58 10.28
C ILE A 81 -4.33 -4.79 9.93
N GLY A 82 -4.83 -5.95 10.35
CA GLY A 82 -6.12 -6.53 9.99
C GLY A 82 -7.33 -6.14 10.82
N GLY A 83 -8.20 -5.29 10.27
CA GLY A 83 -9.56 -5.03 10.79
C GLY A 83 -9.92 -3.55 10.91
N THR A 84 -9.00 -2.68 10.52
CA THR A 84 -8.83 -1.36 11.14
C THR A 84 -9.70 -0.28 10.50
N ALA A 85 -10.41 0.47 11.33
CA ALA A 85 -11.03 1.74 10.98
C ALA A 85 -9.98 2.87 10.94
N ILE A 86 -10.24 3.99 10.25
CA ILE A 86 -9.24 5.05 10.08
C ILE A 86 -8.84 5.70 11.42
N LYS A 87 -9.73 5.68 12.42
CA LYS A 87 -9.44 6.09 13.81
C LYS A 87 -8.27 5.34 14.45
N GLU A 88 -8.01 4.10 14.03
CA GLU A 88 -6.90 3.27 14.52
C GLU A 88 -5.55 3.67 13.88
N TRP A 89 -5.59 4.61 12.94
CA TRP A 89 -4.44 5.23 12.26
C TRP A 89 -4.28 6.72 12.61
N GLU A 90 -4.96 7.22 13.65
CA GLU A 90 -4.72 8.57 14.14
C GLU A 90 -3.32 8.73 14.74
N ARG A 91 -2.70 9.90 14.59
CA ARG A 91 -1.38 10.22 15.15
C ARG A 91 -1.30 9.98 16.67
N GLY A 92 -0.32 9.20 17.12
CA GLY A 92 -0.22 8.73 18.52
C GLY A 92 -0.97 7.42 18.79
N SER A 93 -1.58 6.80 17.78
CA SER A 93 -2.07 5.42 17.85
C SER A 93 -0.94 4.42 17.54
N ARG A 94 -1.06 3.21 18.09
CA ARG A 94 -0.07 2.13 17.90
C ARG A 94 0.22 1.81 16.42
N LEU A 95 -0.77 1.94 15.53
CA LEU A 95 -0.60 1.58 14.11
C LEU A 95 0.06 2.72 13.33
N TYR A 96 -0.35 3.95 13.59
CA TYR A 96 0.29 5.13 13.04
C TYR A 96 1.76 5.23 13.46
N ASP A 97 2.04 5.11 14.76
CA ASP A 97 3.39 5.25 15.31
C ASP A 97 4.32 4.15 14.76
N GLU A 98 3.82 2.92 14.63
CA GLU A 98 4.56 1.81 14.02
C GLU A 98 4.78 2.02 12.52
N MET A 99 3.81 2.57 11.77
CA MET A 99 3.99 2.95 10.37
C MET A 99 5.08 4.01 10.20
N VAL A 100 5.02 5.11 10.96
CA VAL A 100 6.01 6.19 10.90
C VAL A 100 7.39 5.67 11.30
N ARG A 101 7.47 4.86 12.37
CA ARG A 101 8.70 4.22 12.82
C ARG A 101 9.29 3.33 11.72
N ARG A 102 8.49 2.43 11.13
CA ARG A 102 8.96 1.52 10.07
C ARG A 102 9.43 2.29 8.83
N ALA A 103 8.71 3.33 8.41
CA ALA A 103 9.11 4.19 7.30
C ALA A 103 10.45 4.92 7.54
N ARG A 104 10.63 5.52 8.74
CA ARG A 104 11.90 6.16 9.14
C ARG A 104 13.05 5.15 9.22
N ASN A 105 12.87 4.06 9.97
CA ASN A 105 13.87 3.01 10.12
C ASN A 105 14.32 2.45 8.77
N ALA A 106 13.42 2.31 7.80
CA ALA A 106 13.77 1.79 6.48
C ALA A 106 14.49 2.80 5.58
N ALA A 107 14.24 4.11 5.77
CA ALA A 107 14.96 5.18 5.10
C ALA A 107 16.39 5.33 5.65
N GLU A 108 16.54 5.22 6.97
CA GLU A 108 17.84 5.17 7.66
C GLU A 108 18.64 3.93 7.26
N LEU A 109 18.06 2.74 7.41
CA LEU A 109 18.71 1.44 7.13
C LEU A 109 18.78 1.09 5.64
N GLY A 110 18.21 1.91 4.75
CA GLY A 110 18.49 1.86 3.31
C GLY A 110 19.88 2.41 2.95
N GLY A 111 20.43 3.33 3.76
CA GLY A 111 21.77 3.90 3.52
C GLY A 111 21.78 5.21 2.71
N GLY A 112 20.73 6.03 2.83
CA GLY A 112 20.59 7.31 2.11
C GLY A 112 19.16 7.52 1.61
N GLY A 113 18.18 7.13 2.42
CA GLY A 113 16.87 6.72 1.92
C GLY A 113 15.84 7.83 1.73
N GLU A 114 15.48 8.15 0.49
CA GLU A 114 14.36 9.07 0.21
C GLU A 114 12.98 8.48 0.54
N ILE A 115 11.94 9.33 0.46
CA ILE A 115 10.53 8.96 0.63
C ILE A 115 9.67 9.66 -0.44
N LYS A 116 9.17 8.88 -1.41
CA LYS A 116 8.57 9.32 -2.70
C LYS A 116 7.03 9.25 -2.87
N ALA A 117 6.26 8.47 -2.09
CA ALA A 117 4.78 8.38 -2.14
C ALA A 117 4.16 7.53 -1.00
N VAL A 118 2.83 7.53 -0.89
CA VAL A 118 2.02 6.85 0.12
C VAL A 118 0.72 6.37 -0.52
N LEU A 119 0.77 5.24 -1.21
CA LEU A 119 -0.40 4.57 -1.74
C LEU A 119 -1.19 3.88 -0.62
N TRP A 120 -2.45 4.27 -0.50
CA TRP A 120 -3.33 3.91 0.61
C TRP A 120 -4.56 3.22 0.05
N TYR A 121 -5.15 2.32 0.81
CA TYR A 121 -6.45 1.77 0.47
C TYR A 121 -6.97 1.16 1.76
N GLN A 122 -7.99 1.82 2.29
CA GLN A 122 -8.66 1.60 3.56
C GLN A 122 -9.94 2.44 3.53
N GLY A 123 -10.90 2.08 4.38
CA GLY A 123 -12.10 2.86 4.70
C GLY A 123 -13.28 1.99 5.07
N GLU A 124 -13.09 0.67 5.06
CA GLU A 124 -14.20 -0.27 5.02
C GLU A 124 -14.74 -0.63 6.40
N SER A 125 -13.95 -0.44 7.47
CA SER A 125 -14.46 -0.52 8.84
C SER A 125 -15.19 0.78 9.21
N ASP A 126 -15.00 1.84 8.43
CA ASP A 126 -15.64 3.14 8.61
C ASP A 126 -17.01 3.23 7.90
N THR A 127 -17.34 2.29 7.00
CA THR A 127 -18.71 2.09 6.48
C THR A 127 -19.72 1.62 7.53
N THR A 128 -19.25 1.16 8.69
CA THR A 128 -20.08 0.48 9.69
C THR A 128 -21.10 1.39 10.41
N SER A 129 -20.96 2.72 10.30
CA SER A 129 -21.91 3.68 10.85
C SER A 129 -21.92 5.00 10.07
N HIS A 130 -23.03 5.74 10.15
CA HIS A 130 -23.12 7.06 9.52
C HIS A 130 -22.04 8.01 10.03
N ALA A 131 -21.76 7.99 11.34
CA ALA A 131 -20.81 8.89 11.98
C ALA A 131 -19.35 8.62 11.56
N THR A 132 -18.96 7.35 11.42
CA THR A 132 -17.62 6.98 10.92
C THR A 132 -17.45 7.34 9.44
N ALA A 133 -18.47 7.10 8.62
CA ALA A 133 -18.41 7.45 7.20
C ALA A 133 -18.46 8.97 6.95
N GLU A 134 -19.19 9.71 7.78
CA GLU A 134 -19.24 11.18 7.75
C GLU A 134 -17.91 11.82 8.20
N ALA A 135 -17.25 11.26 9.21
CA ALA A 135 -15.94 11.72 9.65
C ALA A 135 -14.80 11.33 8.69
N TYR A 136 -15.00 10.34 7.81
CA TYR A 136 -13.92 9.72 7.04
C TYR A 136 -13.10 10.74 6.25
N ALA A 137 -13.74 11.67 5.52
CA ALA A 137 -13.05 12.70 4.72
C ALA A 137 -12.06 13.54 5.56
N ALA A 138 -12.51 14.06 6.70
CA ALA A 138 -11.67 14.86 7.59
C ALA A 138 -10.52 14.02 8.20
N ASN A 139 -10.79 12.74 8.50
CA ASN A 139 -9.82 11.82 9.07
C ASN A 139 -8.72 11.43 8.07
N ILE A 140 -9.06 11.15 6.81
CA ILE A 140 -8.06 10.81 5.78
C ILE A 140 -7.19 12.01 5.42
N GLU A 141 -7.75 13.21 5.27
CA GLU A 141 -6.92 14.41 5.12
C GLU A 141 -6.02 14.65 6.33
N LYS A 142 -6.52 14.41 7.55
CA LYS A 142 -5.72 14.53 8.78
C LYS A 142 -4.57 13.52 8.78
N LEU A 143 -4.82 12.26 8.43
CA LEU A 143 -3.79 11.23 8.26
C LEU A 143 -2.73 11.66 7.24
N ILE A 144 -3.13 12.17 6.07
CA ILE A 144 -2.20 12.66 5.04
C ILE A 144 -1.34 13.83 5.57
N ARG A 145 -1.94 14.78 6.30
CA ARG A 145 -1.21 15.89 6.93
C ARG A 145 -0.24 15.42 8.02
N ASP A 146 -0.70 14.55 8.92
CA ASP A 146 0.09 14.01 10.02
C ASP A 146 1.31 13.23 9.49
N VAL A 147 1.11 12.31 8.53
CA VAL A 147 2.19 11.54 7.88
C VAL A 147 3.23 12.46 7.22
N ARG A 148 2.78 13.49 6.50
CA ARG A 148 3.67 14.48 5.88
C ARG A 148 4.49 15.27 6.89
N ILE A 149 3.92 15.58 8.06
CA ILE A 149 4.62 16.25 9.16
C ILE A 149 5.64 15.31 9.81
N ASP A 150 5.24 14.10 10.21
CA ASP A 150 6.13 13.19 10.94
C ASP A 150 7.22 12.54 10.09
N LEU A 151 7.02 12.43 8.77
CA LEU A 151 8.09 12.07 7.83
C LEU A 151 8.87 13.30 7.33
N SER A 152 8.51 14.52 7.77
CA SER A 152 9.15 15.80 7.39
C SER A 152 9.15 16.10 5.88
N LEU A 153 8.12 15.64 5.17
CA LEU A 153 8.02 15.69 3.71
C LEU A 153 6.67 16.28 3.28
N PRO A 154 6.54 17.61 3.24
CA PRO A 154 5.26 18.30 3.04
C PRO A 154 4.62 18.05 1.67
N SER A 155 5.42 17.68 0.67
CA SER A 155 5.00 17.38 -0.70
C SER A 155 4.79 15.90 -0.98
N LEU A 156 5.02 15.00 -0.01
CA LEU A 156 5.01 13.54 -0.19
C LEU A 156 3.74 13.05 -0.90
N PRO A 157 3.86 12.50 -2.13
CA PRO A 157 2.72 11.95 -2.86
C PRO A 157 1.91 10.94 -2.06
N PHE A 158 0.60 10.89 -2.27
CA PHE A 158 -0.30 9.95 -1.59
C PHE A 158 -1.31 9.42 -2.62
N ILE A 159 -1.30 8.12 -2.91
CA ILE A 159 -2.13 7.53 -3.99
C ILE A 159 -3.14 6.60 -3.33
N GLN A 160 -4.25 7.15 -2.85
CA GLN A 160 -5.32 6.32 -2.32
C GLN A 160 -5.98 5.51 -3.46
N ALA A 161 -6.64 4.41 -3.11
CA ALA A 161 -7.61 3.75 -3.97
C ALA A 161 -9.00 3.74 -3.34
N SER A 162 -10.05 3.85 -4.16
CA SER A 162 -11.44 3.89 -3.69
C SER A 162 -12.02 2.50 -3.44
N LEU A 163 -12.92 2.38 -2.47
CA LEU A 163 -13.58 1.10 -2.15
C LEU A 163 -14.42 0.57 -3.32
N LEU A 164 -14.44 -0.74 -3.53
CA LEU A 164 -15.41 -1.37 -4.43
C LEU A 164 -16.83 -1.22 -3.88
N PRO A 165 -17.84 -0.80 -4.68
CA PRO A 165 -19.24 -0.95 -4.29
C PRO A 165 -19.62 -2.45 -4.32
N ILE A 166 -19.95 -3.01 -3.16
CA ILE A 166 -20.37 -4.42 -3.02
C ILE A 166 -21.86 -4.58 -3.29
N LEU A 167 -22.20 -5.53 -4.16
CA LEU A 167 -23.56 -6.07 -4.33
C LEU A 167 -23.90 -7.03 -3.17
N THR A 168 -24.06 -6.43 -1.98
CA THR A 168 -24.52 -7.01 -0.70
C THR A 168 -23.70 -8.17 -0.07
N SER A 169 -23.22 -7.95 1.17
CA SER A 169 -22.78 -8.94 2.20
C SER A 169 -21.39 -9.60 2.03
N LEU A 170 -20.52 -9.79 3.07
CA LEU A 170 -20.53 -9.37 4.51
C LEU A 170 -19.10 -9.44 5.17
N LEU A 171 -18.60 -8.35 5.81
CA LEU A 171 -17.67 -8.26 6.99
C LEU A 171 -16.09 -8.44 6.95
N PHE A 172 -15.33 -7.35 7.16
CA PHE A 172 -13.96 -7.18 7.80
C PHE A 172 -12.64 -7.83 7.22
N LEU A 173 -11.39 -7.25 7.20
CA LEU A 173 -10.72 -5.94 6.85
C LEU A 173 -9.15 -5.99 7.07
N SER A 174 -8.29 -5.07 6.50
CA SER A 174 -6.81 -4.89 6.78
C SER A 174 -6.05 -3.69 6.05
N ALA A 175 -4.74 -3.38 6.29
CA ALA A 175 -3.81 -2.34 5.66
C ALA A 175 -2.46 -2.88 5.01
N MET A 176 -1.47 -2.10 4.47
CA MET A 176 -0.04 -2.55 4.12
C MET A 176 1.07 -1.47 4.31
N PHE A 177 1.94 -1.19 3.32
CA PHE A 177 2.85 -0.05 3.01
C PHE A 177 3.98 -0.56 1.87
N VAL A 178 4.85 0.15 1.00
CA VAL A 178 5.92 -0.24 -0.11
C VAL A 178 6.66 0.92 -1.03
N PHE A 179 8.03 1.22 -1.36
CA PHE A 179 8.87 2.19 -2.36
C PHE A 179 9.97 1.53 -3.30
N ARG A 180 10.84 2.37 -3.97
CA ARG A 180 11.79 2.31 -5.13
C ARG A 180 13.31 2.14 -4.71
N PHE A 181 14.33 2.26 -5.58
CA PHE A 181 15.79 2.45 -5.33
C PHE A 181 16.61 2.31 -6.63
N HIS A 182 17.96 2.32 -6.56
CA HIS A 182 18.90 1.91 -7.62
C HIS A 182 20.15 1.22 -7.02
N ALA A 183 20.54 0.07 -7.56
CA ALA A 183 21.74 -0.72 -7.28
C ALA A 183 22.75 -0.74 -8.45
N ALA A 184 24.02 -0.90 -8.10
CA ALA A 184 25.06 -1.32 -9.03
C ALA A 184 25.81 -2.56 -8.47
N THR A 185 26.49 -3.29 -9.35
CA THR A 185 27.27 -4.51 -9.02
C THR A 185 28.75 -4.13 -8.71
N PRO A 186 29.67 -5.08 -8.41
CA PRO A 186 30.32 -5.06 -7.09
C PRO A 186 31.75 -4.48 -7.05
N CYS A 187 32.19 -4.20 -5.82
CA CYS A 187 33.61 -4.07 -5.41
C CYS A 187 34.42 -2.88 -5.96
N LEU A 188 34.09 -1.66 -5.54
CA LEU A 188 34.91 -0.88 -4.58
C LEU A 188 34.07 0.29 -4.00
N GLY A 189 34.46 0.81 -2.83
CA GLY A 189 33.57 1.64 -2.01
C GLY A 189 33.29 3.06 -2.54
N ILE A 190 32.09 3.29 -3.08
CA ILE A 190 31.39 4.57 -3.21
C ILE A 190 29.94 4.35 -2.73
N GLY A 191 29.27 5.40 -2.22
CA GLY A 191 27.89 5.30 -1.73
C GLY A 191 26.85 5.09 -2.84
N LEU A 192 25.76 4.39 -2.51
CA LEU A 192 24.60 4.10 -3.37
C LEU A 192 23.32 4.39 -2.59
N SER A 193 22.27 4.87 -3.27
CA SER A 193 21.00 5.27 -2.63
C SER A 193 19.93 4.18 -2.78
N PHE A 194 19.62 3.43 -1.70
CA PHE A 194 18.55 2.39 -1.66
C PHE A 194 17.18 2.90 -0.87
N VAL A 195 14.93 3.29 -1.47
CA VAL A 195 13.60 3.96 -1.11
C VAL A 195 12.54 2.91 -0.53
N PRO A 196 11.95 3.05 0.70
CA PRO A 196 10.85 2.21 1.29
C PRO A 196 9.28 2.17 0.99
N TYR A 197 8.54 3.21 0.52
CA TYR A 197 7.09 3.57 0.17
C TYR A 197 6.11 3.01 1.17
N VAL A 198 4.93 3.49 0.96
CA VAL A 198 3.72 2.98 1.45
C VAL A 198 2.87 2.65 0.16
N VAL A 199 2.46 1.37 -0.13
CA VAL A 199 1.31 0.85 -0.95
C VAL A 199 0.38 -0.07 -0.11
N ALA A 200 -0.96 0.11 -0.11
CA ALA A 200 -1.96 -0.75 0.56
C ALA A 200 -3.16 -1.16 -0.33
N ILE A 201 -3.89 -2.27 -0.04
CA ILE A 201 -5.18 -2.65 -0.71
C ILE A 201 -6.31 -3.07 0.23
N ALA A 202 -7.49 -2.44 0.24
CA ALA A 202 -8.57 -2.84 1.16
C ALA A 202 -10.00 -2.61 0.62
N SER A 203 -10.84 -3.63 0.61
CA SER A 203 -12.17 -3.65 -0.05
C SER A 203 -13.28 -4.16 0.90
N GLY A 204 -14.53 -3.74 0.66
CA GLY A 204 -15.39 -3.28 1.76
C GLY A 204 -16.90 -3.29 1.55
N ASP A 205 -17.66 -3.75 2.55
CA ASP A 205 -19.13 -3.87 2.53
C ASP A 205 -19.85 -2.82 3.40
N THR A 206 -21.17 -2.74 3.22
CA THR A 206 -22.21 -2.10 4.05
C THR A 206 -22.54 -0.62 3.78
N HIS A 207 -23.86 -0.36 3.82
CA HIS A 207 -24.66 0.88 3.91
C HIS A 207 -24.07 2.27 3.62
N TYR A 208 -22.87 2.62 4.11
CA TYR A 208 -22.26 3.95 3.90
C TYR A 208 -21.05 3.92 2.96
N LEU A 209 -20.86 2.80 2.26
CA LEU A 209 -19.84 2.56 1.23
C LEU A 209 -19.79 3.63 0.13
N GLU A 210 -20.94 4.14 -0.31
CA GLU A 210 -21.01 5.27 -1.26
C GLU A 210 -20.44 6.55 -0.64
N LYS A 211 -20.79 6.87 0.62
CA LYS A 211 -20.27 8.04 1.34
C LYS A 211 -18.75 7.96 1.58
N ILE A 212 -18.20 6.76 1.79
CA ILE A 212 -16.73 6.54 1.82
C ILE A 212 -16.12 6.77 0.43
N ARG A 213 -16.72 6.23 -0.64
CA ARG A 213 -16.23 6.45 -2.02
C ARG A 213 -16.29 7.93 -2.42
N GLU A 214 -17.36 8.65 -2.08
CA GLU A 214 -17.49 10.10 -2.27
C GLU A 214 -16.38 10.86 -1.53
N ALA A 215 -16.11 10.50 -0.26
CA ALA A 215 -15.04 11.08 0.53
C ALA A 215 -13.64 10.79 -0.06
N GLN A 216 -13.40 9.59 -0.59
CA GLN A 216 -12.16 9.22 -1.27
C GLN A 216 -12.00 9.98 -2.60
N LEU A 217 -12.98 9.91 -3.49
CA LEU A 217 -12.98 10.59 -4.79
C LEU A 217 -12.94 12.13 -4.65
N GLY A 218 -13.45 12.66 -3.54
CA GLY A 218 -13.53 14.09 -3.25
C GLY A 218 -12.29 14.72 -2.59
N ILE A 219 -11.23 13.97 -2.24
CA ILE A 219 -10.05 14.59 -1.61
C ILE A 219 -9.34 15.52 -2.58
N SER A 220 -9.40 16.83 -2.29
CA SER A 220 -8.70 17.88 -3.03
C SER A 220 -7.46 18.38 -2.26
N MET A 221 -6.38 17.59 -2.29
CA MET A 221 -5.10 17.92 -1.63
C MET A 221 -3.92 17.88 -2.60
N PRO A 222 -2.92 18.78 -2.50
CA PRO A 222 -1.72 18.74 -3.33
C PRO A 222 -0.98 17.40 -3.23
N ASN A 223 -0.53 16.88 -4.37
CA ASN A 223 0.12 15.57 -4.51
C ASN A 223 -0.68 14.41 -3.89
N VAL A 224 -2.01 14.47 -3.91
CA VAL A 224 -2.88 13.32 -3.60
C VAL A 224 -3.58 12.88 -4.88
N LEU A 225 -3.57 11.58 -5.14
CA LEU A 225 -4.30 10.94 -6.24
C LEU A 225 -5.28 9.91 -5.70
N ASN A 226 -6.30 9.60 -6.47
CA ASN A 226 -7.20 8.47 -6.23
C ASN A 226 -7.26 7.54 -7.45
N VAL A 227 -7.07 6.24 -7.22
CA VAL A 227 -7.31 5.17 -8.21
C VAL A 227 -8.63 4.49 -7.88
N ASP A 228 -9.63 4.56 -8.76
CA ASP A 228 -10.88 3.85 -8.50
C ASP A 228 -10.73 2.35 -8.77
N ALA A 229 -10.96 1.51 -7.76
CA ALA A 229 -10.95 0.06 -7.87
C ALA A 229 -12.30 -0.52 -8.38
N MET A 230 -13.28 0.32 -8.70
CA MET A 230 -14.61 -0.09 -9.14
C MET A 230 -14.57 -1.09 -10.32
N GLY A 231 -15.27 -2.21 -10.16
CA GLY A 231 -15.38 -3.26 -11.18
C GLY A 231 -14.32 -4.38 -11.09
N LEU A 232 -13.32 -4.26 -10.22
CA LEU A 232 -12.33 -5.33 -10.02
C LEU A 232 -12.92 -6.59 -9.33
N PRO A 233 -12.54 -7.82 -9.75
CA PRO A 233 -13.14 -9.06 -9.25
C PRO A 233 -12.80 -9.40 -7.79
N LEU A 234 -13.83 -9.75 -7.03
CA LEU A 234 -13.80 -10.12 -5.61
C LEU A 234 -13.71 -11.64 -5.40
N ASN A 235 -13.12 -12.04 -4.28
CA ASN A 235 -13.13 -13.43 -3.78
C ASN A 235 -14.55 -13.88 -3.41
N GLU A 236 -14.70 -15.17 -3.12
CA GLU A 236 -15.95 -15.81 -2.65
C GLU A 236 -16.46 -15.28 -1.29
N ASP A 237 -15.70 -14.44 -0.60
CA ASP A 237 -16.16 -13.69 0.58
C ASP A 237 -16.79 -12.33 0.23
N ASN A 238 -16.91 -12.02 -1.07
CA ASN A 238 -17.36 -10.76 -1.68
C ASN A 238 -16.59 -9.52 -1.21
N LEU A 239 -15.53 -9.66 -0.41
CA LEU A 239 -14.94 -8.55 0.34
C LEU A 239 -13.51 -8.26 -0.12
N HIS A 240 -12.69 -9.31 -0.24
CA HIS A 240 -11.29 -9.18 -0.59
C HIS A 240 -11.10 -9.30 -2.11
N LEU A 241 -10.21 -8.49 -2.69
CA LEU A 241 -9.83 -8.62 -4.11
C LEU A 241 -9.19 -10.00 -4.39
N THR A 242 -9.60 -10.62 -5.51
CA THR A 242 -8.95 -11.81 -6.09
C THR A 242 -7.48 -11.53 -6.44
N THR A 243 -6.70 -12.60 -6.64
CA THR A 243 -5.31 -12.49 -7.14
C THR A 243 -5.19 -11.66 -8.41
N GLU A 244 -6.14 -11.84 -9.34
CA GLU A 244 -6.20 -11.08 -10.60
C GLU A 244 -6.49 -9.59 -10.35
N ALA A 245 -7.48 -9.28 -9.51
CA ALA A 245 -7.78 -7.90 -9.12
C ALA A 245 -6.62 -7.21 -8.37
N GLN A 246 -5.85 -7.94 -7.56
CA GLN A 246 -4.66 -7.41 -6.88
C GLN A 246 -3.57 -7.03 -7.89
N VAL A 247 -3.35 -7.86 -8.94
CA VAL A 247 -2.44 -7.55 -10.05
C VAL A 247 -2.93 -6.33 -10.84
N LEU A 248 -4.21 -6.31 -11.23
CA LEU A 248 -4.81 -5.20 -11.98
C LEU A 248 -4.68 -3.87 -11.22
N LEU A 249 -4.99 -3.85 -9.92
CA LEU A 249 -4.85 -2.64 -9.11
C LEU A 249 -3.39 -2.24 -8.88
N GLY A 250 -2.45 -3.19 -8.78
CA GLY A 250 -1.01 -2.90 -8.79
C GLY A 250 -0.58 -2.15 -10.06
N ASN A 251 -1.03 -2.61 -11.22
CA ASN A 251 -0.77 -1.95 -12.50
C ASN A 251 -1.41 -0.55 -12.57
N MET A 252 -2.66 -0.39 -12.10
CA MET A 252 -3.35 0.91 -12.06
C MET A 252 -2.66 1.91 -11.11
N LEU A 253 -2.15 1.44 -9.97
CA LEU A 253 -1.37 2.24 -9.03
C LEU A 253 -0.01 2.67 -9.62
N ALA A 254 0.66 1.78 -10.37
CA ALA A 254 1.94 2.07 -11.03
C ALA A 254 1.76 3.08 -12.18
N GLU A 255 0.69 2.96 -12.95
CA GLU A 255 0.30 3.92 -13.98
C GLU A 255 -0.04 5.29 -13.37
N ALA A 256 -0.83 5.32 -12.29
CA ALA A 256 -1.15 6.56 -11.58
C ALA A 256 0.09 7.26 -11.03
N TYR A 257 1.06 6.51 -10.48
CA TYR A 257 2.35 7.05 -10.06
C TYR A 257 3.15 7.62 -11.24
N ALA A 258 3.41 6.79 -12.24
CA ALA A 258 4.26 7.14 -13.39
C ALA A 258 3.70 8.28 -14.25
N LYS A 259 2.38 8.49 -14.26
CA LYS A 259 1.75 9.59 -14.99
C LYS A 259 1.89 10.97 -14.33
N HIS A 260 2.05 11.03 -13.01
CA HIS A 260 1.98 12.30 -12.25
C HIS A 260 3.24 12.65 -11.46
N PHE A 261 4.08 11.67 -11.12
CA PHE A 261 5.25 11.87 -10.25
C PHE A 261 6.59 11.47 -10.89
N SER A 262 6.58 10.92 -12.11
CA SER A 262 7.78 10.59 -12.91
C SER A 262 8.72 11.77 -13.09
N THR A 263 8.18 12.95 -13.41
CA THR A 263 8.93 14.20 -13.61
C THR A 263 9.52 14.78 -12.31
N ILE A 264 9.11 14.30 -11.14
CA ILE A 264 9.72 14.63 -9.83
C ILE A 264 10.92 13.71 -9.55
N ASP A 265 10.96 12.55 -10.21
CA ASP A 265 11.92 11.47 -9.98
C ASP A 265 13.09 11.42 -10.98
N GLY A 266 13.13 12.33 -11.97
CA GLY A 266 14.15 12.33 -13.02
C GLY A 266 14.01 11.18 -14.02
N LEU A 267 12.76 10.84 -14.38
CA LEU A 267 12.43 9.98 -15.53
C LEU A 267 12.25 10.80 -16.82
#